data_AF-A0A252F4K2-F1
#
_entry.id   AF-A0A252F4K2-F1
#
_cell.length_a   1.000
_cell.length_b   1.000
_cell.length_c   1.000
_cell.angle_alpha   90.00
_cell.angle_beta   90.00
_cell.angle_gamma   90.00
#
_symmetry.space_group_name_H-M   'P 1'
#
loop_
_entity.id
_entity.type
_entity.pdbx_description
1 polymer ?
#
loop_
_entity_poly.entity_id
_entity_poly.type
_entity_poly.pdbx_seq_one_letter_code
_entity_poly.pdbx_strand_id
1 'polypeptide(L)' 'MKYIKALLPHATIVLSIAFVVLWILDYFNPMMQFLTGSVPKVLMLVLLLCAIATGMLTIYYQRKE' A
#
# COMPACT_ATOMS: atom_id res chain seq x y z
N MET A 1 -20.06 4.36 5.90
CA MET A 1 -18.81 5.11 6.20
C MET A 1 -17.94 4.51 7.31
N LYS A 2 -18.48 3.83 8.34
CA LYS A 2 -17.68 3.19 9.41
C LYS A 2 -16.73 2.10 8.89
N TYR A 3 -17.23 1.20 8.04
CA TYR A 3 -16.45 0.06 7.53
C TYR A 3 -15.29 0.48 6.62
N ILE A 4 -15.50 1.47 5.74
CA ILE A 4 -14.44 1.99 4.86
C ILE A 4 -13.33 2.64 5.69
N LYS A 5 -13.67 3.40 6.74
CA LYS A 5 -12.68 3.99 7.66
C LYS A 5 -11.84 2.96 8.42
N ALA A 6 -12.40 1.80 8.74
CA ALA A 6 -11.68 0.73 9.43
C ALA A 6 -10.87 -0.16 8.47
N LEU A 7 -11.43 -0.45 7.29
CA LEU A 7 -10.86 -1.40 6.32
C LEU A 7 -9.71 -0.80 5.51
N LEU A 8 -9.79 0.48 5.11
CA LEU A 8 -8.73 1.16 4.33
C LEU A 8 -7.35 1.11 4.99
N PRO A 9 -7.19 1.46 6.29
CA PRO A 9 -5.87 1.38 6.93
C PRO A 9 -5.36 -0.05 7.04
N HIS A 10 -6.23 -1.03 7.31
CA HIS A 10 -5.83 -2.45 7.37
C HIS A 10 -5.36 -2.96 6.01
N ALA A 11 -6.11 -2.66 4.95
CA ALA A 11 -5.71 -3.00 3.59
C ALA A 11 -4.36 -2.35 3.24
N THR A 12 -4.16 -1.07 3.60
CA THR A 12 -2.89 -0.37 3.35
C THR A 12 -1.71 -1.01 4.08
N ILE A 13 -1.88 -1.44 5.34
CA ILE A 13 -0.83 -2.12 6.12
C ILE A 13 -0.46 -3.45 5.47
N VAL A 14 -1.44 -4.30 5.17
CA VAL A 14 -1.21 -5.61 4.55
C VAL A 14 -0.52 -5.45 3.20
N LEU A 15 -0.97 -4.49 2.39
CA LEU A 15 -0.44 -4.25 1.06
C LEU A 15 0.99 -3.66 1.13
N SER A 16 1.30 -2.84 2.14
CA SER A 16 2.67 -2.36 2.42
C SER A 16 3.60 -3.49 2.81
N ILE A 17 3.17 -4.39 3.71
CA ILE A 17 3.96 -5.56 4.12
C ILE A 17 4.24 -6.46 2.91
N ALA A 18 3.23 -6.71 2.08
CA ALA A 18 3.39 -7.49 0.86
C ALA A 18 4.43 -6.85 -0.09
N PHE A 19 4.44 -5.53 -0.21
CA PHE A 19 5.40 -4.82 -1.05
C PHE A 19 6.83 -4.88 -0.51
N VAL A 20 7.01 -4.82 0.81
CA VAL A 20 8.32 -5.02 1.45
C VAL A 20 8.85 -6.43 1.16
N VAL A 21 8.01 -7.46 1.26
CA VAL A 21 8.41 -8.84 0.93
C VAL A 21 8.79 -8.97 -0.54
N LEU A 22 8.01 -8.41 -1.47
CA LEU A 22 8.35 -8.40 -2.90
C LEU A 22 9.66 -7.67 -3.18
N TRP A 23 9.94 -6.58 -2.47
CA TRP A 23 11.19 -5.83 -2.58
C TRP A 23 12.41 -6.62 -2.09
N ILE A 24 12.27 -7.32 -0.96
CA ILE A 24 13.32 -8.22 -0.47
C ILE A 24 13.56 -9.34 -1.49
N LEU A 25 12.51 -9.96 -2.03
CA LEU A 25 12.64 -11.02 -3.04
C LEU A 25 13.28 -10.52 -4.34
N ASP A 26 12.98 -9.30 -4.78
CA ASP A 26 13.59 -8.68 -5.97
C ASP A 26 15.08 -8.38 -5.72
N TYR A 27 15.46 -7.99 -4.50
CA TYR A 27 16.85 -7.79 -4.11
C TYR A 27 17.66 -9.10 -4.16
N PHE A 28 17.08 -10.21 -3.68
CA PHE A 28 17.75 -11.52 -3.70
C PHE A 28 17.67 -12.24 -5.05
N ASN A 29 16.66 -11.93 -5.89
CA ASN A 29 16.48 -12.55 -7.20
C ASN A 29 16.01 -11.54 -8.27
N PRO A 30 16.91 -10.63 -8.73
CA PRO A 30 16.56 -9.55 -9.66
C PRO A 30 16.16 -10.02 -11.07
N MET A 31 16.38 -11.30 -11.41
CA MET A 31 16.00 -11.89 -12.70
C MET A 31 14.48 -12.07 -12.88
N MET A 32 13.70 -12.12 -11.80
CA MET A 32 12.25 -12.32 -11.86
C MET A 32 11.42 -11.04 -12.03
N GLN A 33 12.05 -9.86 -12.02
CA GLN A 33 11.40 -8.55 -12.22
C GLN A 33 10.16 -8.33 -11.33
N PHE A 34 10.25 -8.70 -10.05
CA PHE A 34 9.16 -8.58 -9.10
C PHE A 34 8.81 -7.14 -8.72
N LEU A 35 9.67 -6.16 -9.01
CA LEU A 35 9.28 -4.74 -8.99
C LEU A 35 9.23 -4.08 -10.37
N THR A 36 10.03 -4.57 -11.32
CA THR A 36 10.18 -3.96 -12.64
C THR A 36 9.12 -4.42 -13.65
N GLY A 37 8.43 -5.54 -13.39
CA GLY A 37 7.34 -6.04 -14.20
C GLY A 37 6.09 -5.17 -14.20
N SER A 38 5.14 -5.49 -15.08
CA SER A 38 3.91 -4.71 -15.27
C SER A 38 2.94 -4.85 -14.09
N VAL A 39 2.82 -6.05 -13.50
CA VAL A 39 1.89 -6.36 -12.40
C VAL A 39 2.29 -5.65 -11.09
N PRO A 40 3.56 -5.69 -10.64
CA PRO A 40 3.99 -5.01 -9.41
C PRO A 40 3.86 -3.49 -9.47
N LYS A 41 4.09 -2.88 -10.64
CA LYS A 41 3.90 -1.44 -10.84
C LYS A 41 2.45 -1.01 -10.60
N VAL A 42 1.49 -1.79 -11.09
CA VAL A 42 0.06 -1.54 -10.84
C VAL A 42 -0.26 -1.73 -9.36
N LEU A 43 0.28 -2.78 -8.72
CA LEU A 43 0.11 -3.00 -7.28
C LEU A 43 0.68 -1.84 -6.44
N MET A 44 1.83 -1.30 -6.85
CA MET A 44 2.48 -0.15 -6.21
C MET A 44 1.63 1.10 -6.30
N LEU A 45 1.01 1.35 -7.47
CA LEU A 45 0.09 2.47 -7.66
C LEU A 45 -1.14 2.33 -6.76
N VAL A 46 -1.73 1.13 -6.66
CA VAL A 46 -2.86 0.87 -5.77
C VAL A 46 -2.47 1.08 -4.30
N LEU A 47 -1.27 0.64 -3.90
CA LEU A 47 -0.73 0.89 -2.56
C LEU A 47 -0.58 2.37 -2.26
N LEU A 48 0.02 3.13 -3.17
CA LEU A 48 0.22 4.57 -3.04
C LEU A 48 -1.11 5.32 -2.90
N LEU A 49 -2.11 4.97 -3.72
CA LEU A 49 -3.44 5.58 -3.65
C LEU A 49 -4.14 5.24 -2.31
N CYS A 50 -4.06 4.00 -1.85
CA CYS A 50 -4.57 3.59 -0.54
C CYS A 50 -3.86 4.31 0.62
N ALA A 51 -2.54 4.46 0.56
CA ALA A 51 -1.75 5.16 1.57
C ALA A 51 -2.11 6.65 1.64
N ILE A 52 -2.23 7.31 0.49
CA ILE A 52 -2.64 8.72 0.39
C ILE A 52 -4.06 8.92 0.94
N ALA A 53 -5.01 8.06 0.54
CA ALA A 53 -6.38 8.12 1.02
C ALA A 53 -6.47 7.89 2.54
N THR A 54 -5.70 6.94 3.07
CA THR A 54 -5.62 6.67 4.50
C THR A 54 -5.02 7.86 5.26
N GLY A 55 -3.93 8.45 4.76
CA GLY A 55 -3.32 9.65 5.36
C GLY A 55 -4.27 10.85 5.39
N MET A 56 -4.99 11.11 4.29
CA MET A 56 -6.01 12.17 4.25
C MET A 56 -7.13 11.94 5.26
N LEU A 57 -7.62 10.70 5.39
CA LEU A 57 -8.66 10.35 6.36
C LEU A 57 -8.19 10.53 7.80
N THR A 58 -6.94 10.18 8.10
CA THR A 58 -6.34 10.37 9.43
C THR A 58 -6.21 11.86 9.77
N ILE A 59 -5.69 12.69 8.86
CA ILE A 59 -5.57 14.15 9.06
C ILE A 59 -6.95 14.79 9.24
N TYR A 60 -7.92 14.40 8.41
CA TYR A 60 -9.30 14.90 8.52
C TYR A 60 -9.92 14.53 9.87
N TYR A 61 -9.67 13.32 10.38
CA TYR A 61 -10.16 12.90 11.68
C TYR A 61 -9.49 13.68 12.82
N GLN A 62 -8.15 13.81 12.80
CA GLN A 62 -7.41 14.59 13.79
C GLN A 62 -7.79 16.08 13.82
N ARG A 63 -8.20 16.66 12.68
CA ARG A 63 -8.67 18.05 12.63
C ARG A 63 -10.12 18.25 13.06
N LYS A 64 -10.89 17.17 13.18
CA LYS A 64 -12.30 17.22 13.58
C LYS A 64 -12.47 17.04 15.09
N GLU A 65 -11.49 16.44 15.75
CA GLU A 65 -11.31 16.52 17.21
C GLU A 65 -10.69 17.86 17.62
#